data_AF-A0A922MES7-F1
#
_entry.id   AF-A0A922MES7-F1
#
_cell.length_a   1.000
_cell.length_b   1.000
_cell.length_c   1.000
_cell.angle_alpha   90.00
_cell.angle_beta   90.00
_cell.angle_gamma   90.00
#
_symmetry.space_group_name_H-M   'P 1'
#
loop_
_entity.id
_entity.type
_entity.pdbx_description
1 polymer ?
#
loop_
_entity_poly.entity_id
_entity_poly.type
_entity_poly.pdbx_seq_one_letter_code
_entity_poly.pdbx_strand_id
1 'polypeptide(L)'
;MCPEHKVRTKAYNVTLIVNENDGEIISCECHDCAASAGGCKHAVAFLMWVHRRSEEPACTSVECYWKKPALSRVGTTLKFITIEQMTKTLVPHRPSTSALCEDFILEAKKRKINKCELLKYQNDFVHSDITRYSLHSFMVNLPQETKNDVGLLLSVMKSAFTSDIIKNIEEATRQQNKTNFWYELRYGRITASKAHEVSVCHTTDGALVATIMGAKIPDTVAMKRGRILELSVQKAYSLFCSRTMLMPDIEPWMVSVYQFPDNQ
;
A
#
# COMPACT_ATOMS: atom_id res chain seq x y z
N MET A 1 28.61 -35.48 -6.91
CA MET A 1 29.98 -35.23 -7.40
C MET A 1 30.27 -33.74 -7.24
N CYS A 2 30.97 -33.33 -6.19
CA CYS A 2 31.42 -31.95 -6.03
C CYS A 2 32.77 -31.83 -6.73
N PRO A 3 32.90 -31.03 -7.81
CA PRO A 3 34.20 -30.82 -8.42
C PRO A 3 35.12 -30.13 -7.41
N GLU A 4 36.29 -30.72 -7.20
CA GLU A 4 37.34 -30.21 -6.32
C GLU A 4 37.68 -28.76 -6.70
N HIS A 5 37.34 -27.82 -5.81
CA HIS A 5 37.54 -26.39 -6.03
C HIS A 5 38.60 -25.88 -5.05
N LYS A 6 39.78 -25.50 -5.57
CA LYS A 6 40.79 -24.76 -4.80
C LYS A 6 40.40 -23.29 -4.82
N VAL A 7 40.18 -22.71 -3.63
CA VAL A 7 39.64 -21.35 -3.38
C VAL A 7 40.39 -20.21 -4.09
N ARG A 8 41.61 -20.45 -4.59
CA ARG A 8 42.46 -19.44 -5.23
C ARG A 8 42.62 -19.62 -6.75
N THR A 9 41.99 -20.62 -7.36
CA THR A 9 42.11 -20.87 -8.80
C THR A 9 41.04 -20.11 -9.58
N LYS A 10 41.39 -19.62 -10.76
CA LYS A 10 40.44 -18.97 -11.69
C LYS A 10 39.27 -19.91 -11.99
N ALA A 11 38.04 -19.39 -11.94
CA ALA A 11 36.85 -20.15 -12.28
C ALA A 11 36.85 -20.53 -13.77
N TYR A 12 36.28 -21.69 -14.09
CA TYR A 12 36.11 -22.14 -15.47
C TYR A 12 34.88 -21.45 -16.09
N ASN A 13 35.03 -20.90 -17.29
CA ASN A 13 33.90 -20.38 -18.05
C ASN A 13 33.19 -21.49 -18.82
N VAL A 14 31.88 -21.56 -18.65
CA VAL A 14 30.99 -22.49 -19.34
C VAL A 14 29.82 -21.71 -19.93
N THR A 15 29.50 -21.94 -21.20
CA THR A 15 28.37 -21.33 -21.90
C THR A 15 27.34 -22.41 -22.23
N LEU A 16 26.08 -22.16 -21.89
CA LEU A 16 24.94 -23.02 -22.21
C LEU A 16 23.97 -22.23 -23.08
N ILE A 17 23.56 -22.80 -24.21
CA ILE A 17 22.53 -22.24 -25.10
C ILE A 17 21.27 -23.08 -24.95
N VAL A 18 20.16 -22.45 -24.61
CA VAL A 18 18.85 -23.09 -24.39
C VAL A 18 17.82 -22.43 -25.28
N ASN A 19 16.96 -23.25 -25.90
CA ASN A 19 15.77 -22.79 -26.60
C ASN A 19 14.63 -22.65 -25.58
N GLU A 20 14.25 -21.43 -25.24
CA GLU A 20 13.19 -21.16 -24.26
C GLU A 20 11.79 -21.57 -24.76
N ASN A 21 11.57 -21.63 -26.08
CA ASN A 21 10.26 -21.98 -26.64
C ASN A 21 9.99 -23.48 -26.54
N ASP A 22 11.00 -24.29 -26.86
CA ASP A 22 10.89 -25.77 -26.89
C ASP A 22 11.40 -26.43 -25.61
N GLY A 23 12.07 -25.67 -24.72
CA GLY A 23 12.63 -26.17 -23.47
C GLY A 23 13.86 -27.06 -23.66
N GLU A 24 14.52 -26.99 -24.82
CA GLU A 24 15.63 -27.86 -25.19
C GLU A 24 17.00 -27.19 -25.04
N ILE A 25 17.97 -27.95 -24.55
CA ILE A 25 19.37 -27.50 -24.48
C ILE A 25 20.03 -27.73 -25.85
N ILE A 26 20.46 -26.66 -26.50
CA ILE A 26 21.10 -26.70 -27.82
C ILE A 26 22.58 -27.06 -27.69
N SER A 27 23.31 -26.44 -26.75
CA SER A 27 24.73 -26.72 -26.54
C SER A 27 25.24 -26.31 -25.16
N CYS A 28 26.28 -26.98 -24.68
CA CYS A 28 26.99 -26.66 -23.43
C CYS A 28 28.50 -26.80 -23.66
N GLU A 29 29.23 -25.68 -23.65
CA GLU A 29 30.65 -25.62 -23.99
C GLU A 29 31.47 -25.03 -22.84
N CYS A 30 32.64 -25.61 -22.56
CA CYS A 30 33.57 -25.09 -21.57
C CYS A 30 34.82 -24.54 -22.27
N HIS A 31 35.19 -23.29 -21.96
CA HIS A 31 36.24 -22.57 -22.68
C HIS A 31 37.63 -22.72 -22.07
N ASP A 32 37.71 -23.00 -20.78
CA ASP A 32 38.97 -23.00 -20.01
C ASP A 32 39.46 -24.41 -19.63
N CYS A 33 39.01 -25.45 -20.36
CA CYS A 33 39.33 -26.84 -20.03
C CYS A 33 39.98 -27.59 -21.21
N ALA A 34 40.98 -28.43 -20.91
CA ALA A 34 41.63 -29.30 -21.91
C ALA A 34 40.68 -30.30 -22.60
N ALA A 35 39.51 -30.56 -21.99
CA ALA A 35 38.45 -31.41 -22.54
C ALA A 35 37.25 -30.58 -23.06
N SER A 36 37.50 -29.38 -23.59
CA SER A 36 36.47 -28.43 -24.08
C SER A 36 35.60 -28.98 -25.21
N ALA A 37 36.11 -29.93 -26.00
CA ALA A 37 35.42 -30.54 -27.14
C ALA A 37 34.24 -31.47 -26.77
N GLY A 38 33.98 -31.69 -25.46
CA GLY A 38 32.85 -32.46 -24.98
C GLY A 38 33.23 -33.37 -23.79
N GLY A 39 32.30 -33.53 -22.84
CA GLY A 39 32.48 -34.45 -21.71
C GLY A 39 33.32 -33.93 -20.54
N CYS A 40 33.66 -32.64 -20.49
CA CYS A 40 34.36 -32.08 -19.33
C CYS A 40 33.46 -32.02 -18.09
N LYS A 41 34.06 -32.24 -16.91
CA LYS A 41 33.35 -32.20 -15.62
C LYS A 41 32.66 -30.85 -15.34
N HIS A 42 33.15 -29.76 -15.91
CA HIS A 42 32.60 -28.42 -15.69
C HIS A 42 31.29 -28.21 -16.47
N ALA A 43 31.27 -28.58 -17.75
CA ALA A 43 30.05 -28.52 -18.58
C ALA A 43 28.97 -29.46 -18.03
N VAL A 44 29.35 -30.68 -17.63
CA VAL A 44 28.40 -31.64 -17.02
C VAL A 44 27.88 -31.14 -15.68
N ALA A 45 28.74 -30.57 -14.82
CA ALA A 45 28.30 -30.01 -13.55
C ALA A 45 27.35 -28.83 -13.72
N PHE A 46 27.61 -27.95 -14.70
CA PHE A 46 26.74 -26.81 -14.99
C PHE A 46 25.39 -27.26 -15.55
N LEU A 47 25.38 -28.24 -16.47
CA LEU A 47 24.16 -28.81 -17.03
C LEU A 47 23.30 -29.48 -15.95
N MET A 48 23.91 -30.27 -15.07
CA MET A 48 23.21 -30.89 -13.94
C MET A 48 22.68 -29.87 -12.93
N TRP A 49 23.40 -28.75 -12.75
CA TRP A 49 22.93 -27.65 -11.89
C TRP A 49 21.70 -26.95 -12.50
N VAL A 50 21.72 -26.66 -13.82
CA VAL A 50 20.58 -26.07 -14.51
C VAL A 50 19.35 -26.98 -14.48
N HIS A 51 19.52 -28.28 -14.73
CA HIS A 51 18.43 -29.26 -14.61
C HIS A 51 17.80 -29.27 -13.22
N ARG A 52 18.63 -29.28 -12.17
CA ARG A 52 18.11 -29.25 -10.80
C ARG A 52 17.38 -27.94 -10.48
N ARG A 53 17.83 -26.81 -11.04
CA ARG A 53 17.17 -25.50 -10.90
C ARG A 53 15.86 -25.42 -11.65
N SER A 54 15.70 -26.08 -12.79
CA SER A 54 14.42 -26.14 -13.50
C SER A 54 13.37 -27.01 -12.78
N GLU A 55 13.82 -27.98 -11.96
CA GLU A 55 12.94 -28.77 -11.11
C GLU A 55 12.58 -28.08 -9.78
N GLU A 56 13.30 -27.01 -9.40
CA GLU A 56 12.95 -26.23 -8.22
C GLU A 56 11.63 -25.46 -8.48
N PRO A 57 10.61 -25.58 -7.61
CA PRO A 57 9.37 -24.83 -7.77
C PRO A 57 9.64 -23.33 -7.81
N ALA A 58 8.93 -22.60 -8.68
CA ALA A 58 9.03 -21.15 -8.79
C ALA A 58 8.92 -20.49 -7.40
N CYS A 59 9.66 -19.39 -7.17
CA CYS A 59 9.69 -18.73 -5.86
C CYS A 59 8.31 -18.24 -5.36
N THR A 60 7.31 -18.22 -6.24
CA THR A 60 5.90 -17.89 -5.96
C THR A 60 5.05 -19.10 -5.58
N SER A 61 5.49 -20.34 -5.83
CA SER A 61 4.77 -21.58 -5.48
C SER A 61 5.28 -22.24 -4.20
N VAL A 62 6.38 -21.74 -3.63
CA VAL A 62 6.77 -22.04 -2.25
C VAL A 62 6.09 -21.02 -1.33
N GLU A 63 5.22 -21.47 -0.43
CA GLU A 63 4.66 -20.60 0.61
C GLU A 63 5.81 -19.83 1.28
N CYS A 64 5.78 -18.50 1.21
CA CYS A 64 6.73 -17.62 1.86
C CYS A 64 6.67 -17.82 3.37
N TYR A 65 7.51 -18.72 3.87
CA TYR A 65 7.59 -19.05 5.27
C TYR A 65 8.51 -18.04 5.98
N TRP A 66 8.00 -16.83 6.23
CA TRP A 66 8.48 -16.02 7.35
C TRP A 66 8.14 -16.69 8.69
N LYS A 67 8.37 -18.00 8.84
CA LYS A 67 8.37 -18.58 10.18
C LYS A 67 9.74 -18.41 10.77
N LYS A 68 9.73 -17.69 11.89
CA LYS A 68 10.82 -17.55 12.84
C LYS A 68 11.57 -18.89 12.94
N PRO A 69 12.89 -18.95 12.71
CA PRO A 69 13.64 -20.20 12.71
C PRO A 69 13.41 -20.95 14.04
N ALA A 70 13.25 -22.28 14.01
CA ALA A 70 12.98 -23.05 15.24
C ALA A 70 14.03 -22.84 16.34
N LEU A 71 15.28 -22.59 15.94
CA LEU A 71 16.41 -22.25 16.82
C LEU A 71 16.37 -20.82 17.38
N SER A 72 15.56 -19.91 16.83
CA SER A 72 15.35 -18.57 17.41
C SER A 72 14.62 -18.61 18.77
N ARG A 73 14.05 -19.76 19.15
CA ARG A 73 13.52 -20.00 20.51
C ARG A 73 14.59 -20.46 21.49
N VAL A 74 15.73 -20.95 21.02
CA VAL A 74 16.80 -21.49 21.86
C VAL A 74 17.72 -20.34 22.26
N GLY A 75 17.48 -19.78 23.45
CA GLY A 75 18.36 -18.78 24.07
C GLY A 75 17.69 -17.45 24.43
N THR A 76 16.51 -17.13 23.90
CA THR A 76 15.78 -15.91 24.28
C THR A 76 14.32 -16.22 24.60
N THR A 77 13.98 -16.23 25.89
CA THR A 77 12.60 -16.30 26.40
C THR A 77 11.80 -15.01 26.15
N LEU A 78 12.43 -13.98 25.58
CA LEU A 78 11.81 -12.69 25.30
C LEU A 78 11.03 -12.74 23.97
N LYS A 79 9.69 -12.85 24.07
CA LYS A 79 8.77 -12.76 22.92
C LYS A 79 8.74 -11.36 22.29
N PHE A 80 8.99 -10.32 23.08
CA PHE A 80 9.08 -8.92 22.70
C PHE A 80 9.91 -8.19 23.75
N ILE A 81 10.61 -7.13 23.36
CA ILE A 81 11.32 -6.25 24.28
C ILE A 81 10.32 -5.18 24.70
N THR A 82 9.98 -5.12 25.99
CA THR A 82 9.14 -4.03 26.50
C THR A 82 9.97 -2.75 26.65
N ILE A 83 9.32 -1.60 26.59
CA ILE A 83 9.97 -0.30 26.85
C ILE A 83 10.65 -0.30 28.22
N GLU A 84 10.04 -0.98 29.20
CA GLU A 84 10.61 -1.19 30.55
C GLU A 84 11.96 -1.91 30.53
N GLN A 85 12.19 -2.82 29.57
CA GLN A 85 13.46 -3.52 29.40
C GLN A 85 14.50 -2.69 28.63
N MET A 86 14.08 -1.62 27.95
CA MET A 86 14.99 -0.70 27.25
C MET A 86 15.55 0.39 28.16
N THR A 87 14.96 0.62 29.33
CA THR A 87 15.41 1.65 30.27
C THR A 87 16.09 1.04 31.49
N LYS A 88 17.30 1.50 31.84
CA LYS A 88 17.99 1.09 33.07
C LYS A 88 17.31 1.60 34.36
N THR A 89 16.48 2.62 34.21
CA THR A 89 15.76 3.27 35.29
C THR A 89 14.35 2.70 35.40
N LEU A 90 13.92 2.34 36.62
CA LEU A 90 12.53 1.99 36.88
C LEU A 90 11.66 3.21 36.54
N VAL A 91 10.88 3.11 35.45
CA VAL A 91 9.86 4.13 35.14
C VAL A 91 8.77 3.97 36.19
N PRO A 92 8.47 5.00 37.01
CA PRO A 92 7.37 4.90 37.96
C PRO A 92 6.09 4.59 37.18
N HIS A 93 5.37 3.55 37.60
CA HIS A 93 4.08 3.18 37.01
C HIS A 93 3.13 4.36 37.20
N ARG A 94 2.98 5.17 36.15
CA ARG A 94 1.97 6.22 36.12
C ARG A 94 0.66 5.53 35.77
N PRO A 95 -0.37 5.62 36.62
CA PRO A 95 -1.69 5.12 36.26
C PRO A 95 -2.11 5.79 34.96
N SER A 96 -2.67 5.03 34.02
CA SER A 96 -3.25 5.56 32.78
C SER A 96 -4.52 6.36 33.10
N THR A 97 -4.33 7.51 33.74
CA THR A 97 -5.41 8.42 34.10
C THR A 97 -5.65 9.33 32.90
N SER A 98 -6.89 9.33 32.39
CA SER A 98 -7.33 10.25 31.33
C SER A 98 -7.14 11.71 31.72
N ALA A 99 -7.01 12.00 33.02
CA ALA A 99 -6.78 13.32 33.60
C ALA A 99 -5.70 14.14 32.88
N LEU A 100 -4.54 13.55 32.53
CA LEU A 100 -3.50 14.30 31.82
C LEU A 100 -3.95 14.76 30.42
N CYS A 101 -4.72 13.91 29.72
CA CYS A 101 -5.27 14.23 28.41
C CYS A 101 -6.33 15.33 28.54
N GLU A 102 -7.20 15.23 29.53
CA GLU A 102 -8.24 16.23 29.84
C GLU A 102 -7.63 17.59 30.21
N ASP A 103 -6.64 17.61 31.10
CA ASP A 103 -5.90 18.81 31.49
C ASP A 103 -5.18 19.44 30.29
N PHE A 104 -4.57 18.62 29.44
CA PHE A 104 -3.93 19.07 28.21
C PHE A 104 -4.94 19.72 27.26
N ILE A 105 -6.11 19.10 27.06
CA ILE A 105 -7.17 19.65 26.21
C ILE A 105 -7.69 20.98 26.77
N LEU A 106 -7.91 21.07 28.09
CA LEU A 106 -8.34 22.31 28.75
C LEU A 106 -7.33 23.44 28.57
N GLU A 107 -6.05 23.16 28.84
CA GLU A 107 -4.99 24.16 28.72
C GLU A 107 -4.75 24.57 27.26
N ALA A 108 -4.85 23.63 26.32
CA ALA A 108 -4.75 23.91 24.90
C ALA A 108 -5.91 24.79 24.40
N LYS A 109 -7.15 24.52 24.85
CA LYS A 109 -8.32 25.36 24.59
C LYS A 109 -8.14 26.77 25.15
N LYS A 110 -7.65 26.89 26.39
CA LYS A 110 -7.35 28.18 27.05
C LYS A 110 -6.33 29.00 26.26
N ARG A 111 -5.30 28.34 25.71
CA ARG A 111 -4.25 28.95 24.89
C ARG A 111 -4.64 29.14 23.41
N LYS A 112 -5.86 28.75 23.02
CA LYS A 112 -6.35 28.81 21.63
C LYS A 112 -5.42 28.13 20.63
N ILE A 113 -4.83 26.99 21.03
CA ILE A 113 -3.96 26.22 20.16
C ILE A 113 -4.83 25.54 19.10
N ASN A 114 -4.64 25.90 17.83
CA ASN A 114 -5.36 25.35 16.69
C ASN A 114 -4.49 24.43 15.81
N LYS A 115 -3.17 24.44 16.02
CA LYS A 115 -2.19 23.67 15.24
C LYS A 115 -1.71 22.41 15.97
N CYS A 116 -2.59 21.70 16.66
CA CYS A 116 -2.27 20.43 17.33
C CYS A 116 -3.11 19.31 16.74
N GLU A 117 -2.47 18.23 16.30
CA GLU A 117 -3.18 17.08 15.71
C GLU A 117 -4.16 16.46 16.70
N LEU A 118 -3.80 16.34 17.98
CA LEU A 118 -4.68 15.76 19.02
C LEU A 118 -5.99 16.54 19.19
N LEU A 119 -5.96 17.86 18.99
CA LEU A 119 -7.14 18.70 19.16
C LEU A 119 -8.12 18.55 17.99
N LYS A 120 -7.66 18.13 16.81
CA LYS A 120 -8.52 17.92 15.64
C LYS A 120 -9.57 16.84 15.84
N TYR A 121 -9.30 15.90 16.75
CA TYR A 121 -10.16 14.76 17.05
C TYR A 121 -11.17 15.05 18.17
N GLN A 122 -11.19 16.27 18.72
CA GLN A 122 -12.15 16.67 19.75
C GLN A 122 -13.47 17.13 19.12
N ASN A 123 -14.58 16.78 19.77
CA ASN A 123 -15.94 17.13 19.31
C ASN A 123 -16.15 18.64 19.10
N ASP A 124 -15.44 19.47 19.88
CA ASP A 124 -15.61 20.93 19.84
C ASP A 124 -14.71 21.62 18.80
N PHE A 125 -13.88 20.87 18.08
CA PHE A 125 -12.89 21.44 17.17
C PHE A 125 -13.51 21.77 15.82
N VAL A 126 -13.63 23.06 15.53
CA VAL A 126 -14.18 23.56 14.26
C VAL A 126 -13.12 23.50 13.17
N HIS A 127 -13.35 22.62 12.19
CA HIS A 127 -12.54 22.48 10.97
C HIS A 127 -12.74 23.68 10.01
N SER A 128 -11.74 23.96 9.17
CA SER A 128 -11.67 25.09 8.22
C SER A 128 -12.60 24.92 7.00
N ASP A 129 -13.89 24.76 7.28
CA ASP A 129 -15.06 24.68 6.39
C ASP A 129 -15.20 23.44 5.50
N ILE A 130 -14.19 22.99 4.78
CA ILE A 130 -14.32 21.81 3.88
C ILE A 130 -13.86 20.51 4.57
N THR A 131 -12.90 20.62 5.49
CA THR A 131 -12.38 19.48 6.26
C THR A 131 -13.41 18.84 7.19
N ARG A 132 -14.48 19.56 7.57
CA ARG A 132 -15.63 18.99 8.31
C ARG A 132 -16.38 17.88 7.56
N TYR A 133 -16.20 17.81 6.23
CA TYR A 133 -16.81 16.78 5.39
C TYR A 133 -15.93 15.54 5.21
N SER A 134 -14.76 15.49 5.86
CA SER A 134 -14.04 14.22 6.01
C SER A 134 -14.92 13.24 6.80
N LEU A 135 -14.89 11.96 6.42
CA LEU A 135 -15.78 10.97 7.03
C LEU A 135 -15.56 10.91 8.55
N HIS A 136 -14.30 11.01 8.98
CA HIS A 136 -13.94 11.03 10.39
C HIS A 136 -14.53 12.24 11.12
N SER A 137 -14.32 13.47 10.62
CA SER A 137 -14.85 14.68 11.27
C SER A 137 -16.38 14.67 11.30
N PHE A 138 -17.00 14.24 10.20
CA PHE A 138 -18.44 14.08 10.11
C PHE A 138 -18.96 13.07 11.15
N MET A 139 -18.33 11.91 11.27
CA MET A 139 -18.73 10.89 12.24
C MET A 139 -18.55 11.36 13.69
N VAL A 140 -17.44 12.03 14.03
CA VAL A 140 -17.21 12.51 15.40
C VAL A 140 -18.33 13.44 15.86
N ASN A 141 -18.78 14.34 14.98
CA ASN A 141 -19.79 15.36 15.29
C ASN A 141 -21.24 14.85 15.29
N LEU A 142 -21.50 13.60 14.88
CA LEU A 142 -22.84 13.04 14.86
C LEU A 142 -23.30 12.52 16.24
N PRO A 143 -24.59 12.69 16.60
CA PRO A 143 -25.19 12.05 17.76
C PRO A 143 -25.05 10.53 17.72
N GLN A 144 -24.98 9.90 18.90
CA GLN A 144 -24.82 8.44 19.01
C GLN A 144 -26.00 7.67 18.42
N GLU A 145 -27.21 8.23 18.50
CA GLU A 145 -28.42 7.66 17.93
C GLU A 145 -28.32 7.53 16.41
N THR A 146 -27.78 8.57 15.74
CA THR A 146 -27.55 8.58 14.29
C THR A 146 -26.43 7.63 13.85
N LYS A 147 -25.46 7.36 14.72
CA LYS A 147 -24.36 6.43 14.41
C LYS A 147 -24.82 4.96 14.37
N ASN A 148 -25.82 4.61 15.18
CA ASN A 148 -26.32 3.24 15.30
C ASN A 148 -27.33 2.88 14.19
N ASP A 149 -27.94 3.88 13.55
CA ASP A 149 -28.89 3.70 12.45
C ASP A 149 -28.27 4.13 11.12
N VAL A 150 -27.96 3.14 10.28
CA VAL A 150 -27.38 3.36 8.94
C VAL A 150 -28.33 4.16 8.02
N GLY A 151 -29.65 3.95 8.13
CA GLY A 151 -30.63 4.67 7.33
C GLY A 151 -30.68 6.15 7.66
N LEU A 152 -30.68 6.48 8.96
CA LEU A 152 -30.62 7.85 9.44
C LEU A 152 -29.26 8.50 9.12
N LEU A 153 -28.16 7.75 9.23
CA LEU A 153 -26.84 8.23 8.82
C LEU A 153 -26.83 8.64 7.34
N LEU A 154 -27.37 7.80 6.47
CA LEU A 154 -27.42 8.08 5.03
C LEU A 154 -28.30 9.28 4.69
N SER A 155 -29.42 9.48 5.40
CA SER A 155 -30.28 10.65 5.16
C SER A 155 -29.60 11.95 5.59
N VAL A 156 -28.90 11.94 6.74
CA VAL A 156 -28.12 13.09 7.23
C VAL A 156 -26.91 13.38 6.33
N MET A 157 -26.25 12.35 5.79
CA MET A 157 -25.21 12.55 4.78
C MET A 157 -25.79 13.19 3.52
N LYS A 158 -26.90 12.67 2.98
CA LYS A 158 -27.52 13.23 1.77
C LYS A 158 -27.93 14.70 1.94
N SER A 159 -28.42 15.10 3.12
CA SER A 159 -28.76 16.50 3.38
C SER A 159 -27.51 17.38 3.59
N ALA A 160 -26.43 16.83 4.13
CA ALA A 160 -25.19 17.56 4.38
C ALA A 160 -24.34 17.78 3.12
N PHE A 161 -24.37 16.85 2.15
CA PHE A 161 -23.63 16.97 0.88
C PHE A 161 -24.49 17.60 -0.21
N THR A 162 -24.67 18.93 -0.16
CA THR A 162 -25.35 19.67 -1.25
C THR A 162 -24.43 19.81 -2.47
N SER A 163 -25.03 20.09 -3.64
CA SER A 163 -24.30 20.26 -4.90
C SER A 163 -23.16 21.30 -4.80
N ASP A 164 -23.42 22.44 -4.16
CA ASP A 164 -22.41 23.51 -3.97
C ASP A 164 -21.23 23.04 -3.11
N ILE A 165 -21.50 22.27 -2.06
CA ILE A 165 -20.46 21.70 -1.19
C ILE A 165 -19.62 20.69 -1.96
N ILE A 166 -20.26 19.81 -2.74
CA ILE A 166 -19.57 18.83 -3.57
C ILE A 166 -18.66 19.53 -4.57
N LYS A 167 -19.12 20.62 -5.19
CA LYS A 167 -18.32 21.44 -6.10
C LYS A 167 -17.12 22.08 -5.39
N ASN A 168 -17.32 22.65 -4.20
CA ASN A 168 -16.22 23.22 -3.42
C ASN A 168 -15.19 22.17 -3.01
N ILE A 169 -15.65 20.96 -2.66
CA ILE A 169 -14.78 19.82 -2.36
C ILE A 169 -13.97 19.45 -3.60
N GLU A 170 -14.62 19.31 -4.77
CA GLU A 170 -13.97 19.02 -6.06
C GLU A 170 -12.88 20.03 -6.38
N GLU A 171 -13.19 21.33 -6.30
CA GLU A 171 -12.25 22.42 -6.55
C GLU A 171 -11.03 22.35 -5.62
N ALA A 172 -11.25 22.10 -4.32
CA ALA A 172 -10.19 21.95 -3.32
C ALA A 172 -9.35 20.67 -3.52
N THR A 173 -9.86 19.70 -4.29
CA THR A 173 -9.23 18.39 -4.52
C THR A 173 -8.72 18.18 -5.94
N ARG A 174 -8.82 19.15 -6.86
CA ARG A 174 -8.32 19.05 -8.24
C ARG A 174 -6.85 18.70 -8.36
N GLN A 175 -6.03 19.11 -7.39
CA GLN A 175 -4.60 18.77 -7.36
C GLN A 175 -4.32 17.34 -6.86
N GLN A 176 -5.38 16.58 -6.57
CA GLN A 176 -5.37 15.17 -6.21
C GLN A 176 -4.30 14.84 -5.14
N ASN A 177 -3.36 13.96 -5.48
CA ASN A 177 -2.30 13.46 -4.62
C ASN A 177 -1.30 14.53 -4.10
N LYS A 178 -1.34 15.75 -4.62
CA LYS A 178 -0.47 16.84 -4.15
C LYS A 178 -0.99 17.48 -2.87
N THR A 179 -2.29 17.38 -2.59
CA THR A 179 -2.89 17.96 -1.39
C THR A 179 -3.14 16.89 -0.33
N ASN A 180 -2.78 17.16 0.92
CA ASN A 180 -3.08 16.25 2.04
C ASN A 180 -4.60 16.04 2.21
N PHE A 181 -5.38 17.06 1.87
CA PHE A 181 -6.83 17.06 1.95
C PHE A 181 -7.48 15.95 1.09
N TRP A 182 -6.88 15.64 -0.07
CA TRP A 182 -7.31 14.53 -0.92
C TRP A 182 -7.33 13.19 -0.19
N TYR A 183 -6.26 12.90 0.57
CA TYR A 183 -6.13 11.67 1.32
C TYR A 183 -7.11 11.62 2.49
N GLU A 184 -7.33 12.76 3.15
CA GLU A 184 -8.28 12.87 4.26
C GLU A 184 -9.72 12.61 3.83
N LEU A 185 -10.13 13.09 2.64
CA LEU A 185 -11.47 12.84 2.13
C LEU A 185 -11.70 11.39 1.68
N ARG A 186 -10.65 10.73 1.15
CA ARG A 186 -10.73 9.33 0.72
C ARG A 186 -10.68 8.34 1.87
N TYR A 187 -10.16 8.76 3.03
CA TYR A 187 -10.12 7.95 4.24
C TYR A 187 -11.53 7.47 4.63
N GLY A 188 -11.70 6.15 4.70
CA GLY A 188 -12.96 5.51 5.06
C GLY A 188 -14.04 5.53 3.97
N ARG A 189 -13.77 6.09 2.78
CA ARG A 189 -14.71 6.09 1.64
C ARG A 189 -14.36 5.02 0.61
N ILE A 190 -15.38 4.44 -0.01
CA ILE A 190 -15.19 3.55 -1.14
C ILE A 190 -14.88 4.41 -2.37
N THR A 191 -13.77 4.08 -3.04
CA THR A 191 -13.31 4.79 -4.24
C THR A 191 -13.57 3.95 -5.48
N ALA A 192 -13.71 4.59 -6.65
CA ALA A 192 -13.98 3.88 -7.91
C ALA A 192 -13.00 2.71 -8.16
N SER A 193 -11.70 2.92 -7.91
CA SER A 193 -10.65 1.89 -8.03
C SER A 193 -10.82 0.69 -7.10
N LYS A 194 -11.66 0.80 -6.05
CA LYS A 194 -11.90 -0.24 -5.05
C LYS A 194 -13.34 -0.76 -5.05
N ALA A 195 -14.24 -0.18 -5.84
CA ALA A 195 -15.65 -0.57 -5.87
C ALA A 195 -15.86 -2.04 -6.25
N HIS A 196 -15.15 -2.52 -7.27
CA HIS A 196 -15.22 -3.93 -7.68
C HIS A 196 -14.71 -4.86 -6.57
N GLU A 197 -13.56 -4.55 -5.96
CA GLU A 197 -13.01 -5.33 -4.85
C GLU A 197 -14.01 -5.42 -3.69
N VAL A 198 -14.67 -4.31 -3.34
CA VAL A 198 -15.71 -4.29 -2.30
C VAL A 198 -16.93 -5.12 -2.68
N SER A 199 -17.36 -5.14 -3.94
CA SER A 199 -18.53 -5.92 -4.36
C SER A 199 -18.32 -7.44 -4.31
N VAL A 200 -17.07 -7.92 -4.43
CA VAL A 200 -16.75 -9.34 -4.51
C VAL A 200 -16.14 -9.87 -3.19
N CYS A 201 -15.65 -8.98 -2.35
CA CYS A 201 -15.01 -9.34 -1.09
C CYS A 201 -16.04 -9.68 0.00
N HIS A 202 -16.02 -10.93 0.49
CA HIS A 202 -16.88 -11.39 1.58
C HIS A 202 -16.20 -11.38 2.96
N THR A 203 -14.91 -11.05 3.03
CA THR A 203 -14.20 -10.98 4.32
C THR A 203 -14.56 -9.70 5.06
N THR A 204 -14.99 -9.84 6.31
CA THR A 204 -15.44 -8.74 7.18
C THR A 204 -14.31 -7.84 7.68
N ASP A 205 -13.11 -8.41 7.86
CA ASP A 205 -11.90 -7.71 8.25
C ASP A 205 -10.71 -8.25 7.45
N GLY A 206 -9.80 -7.38 7.06
CA GLY A 206 -8.65 -7.75 6.24
C GLY A 206 -8.02 -6.60 5.47
N ALA A 207 -7.21 -6.94 4.47
CA ALA A 207 -6.41 -5.98 3.71
C ALA A 207 -7.26 -4.91 2.99
N LEU A 208 -8.45 -5.28 2.50
CA LEU A 208 -9.35 -4.34 1.83
C LEU A 208 -9.86 -3.26 2.79
N VAL A 209 -10.36 -3.66 3.96
CA VAL A 209 -10.82 -2.74 5.01
C VAL A 209 -9.66 -1.86 5.47
N ALA A 210 -8.49 -2.44 5.73
CA ALA A 210 -7.30 -1.68 6.09
C ALA A 210 -6.94 -0.64 5.03
N THR A 211 -7.03 -0.98 3.74
CA THR A 211 -6.74 -0.07 2.62
C THR A 211 -7.76 1.07 2.55
N ILE A 212 -9.05 0.79 2.74
CA ILE A 212 -10.11 1.82 2.83
C ILE A 212 -9.85 2.76 4.02
N MET A 213 -9.37 2.20 5.14
CA MET A 213 -8.95 2.94 6.33
C MET A 213 -7.55 3.57 6.19
N GLY A 214 -7.00 3.69 4.98
CA GLY A 214 -5.78 4.45 4.71
C GLY A 214 -4.46 3.68 4.83
N ALA A 215 -4.50 2.34 4.95
CA ALA A 215 -3.28 1.54 4.85
C ALA A 215 -2.61 1.72 3.48
N LYS A 216 -1.29 1.95 3.50
CA LYS A 216 -0.52 2.16 2.28
C LYS A 216 0.03 0.83 1.76
N ILE A 217 -0.22 0.57 0.49
CA ILE A 217 0.41 -0.52 -0.25
C ILE A 217 1.71 0.02 -0.86
N PRO A 218 2.84 -0.67 -0.73
CA PRO A 218 4.09 -0.23 -1.35
C PRO A 218 3.96 -0.17 -2.87
N ASP A 219 4.54 0.86 -3.48
CA ASP A 219 4.48 1.04 -4.93
C ASP A 219 5.21 -0.07 -5.68
N THR A 220 4.48 -0.71 -6.60
CA THR A 220 5.08 -1.66 -7.54
C THR A 220 5.85 -0.93 -8.65
N VAL A 221 6.72 -1.65 -9.35
CA VAL A 221 7.45 -1.12 -10.52
C VAL A 221 6.48 -0.60 -11.59
N ALA A 222 5.36 -1.31 -11.80
CA ALA A 222 4.31 -0.93 -12.74
C ALA A 222 3.63 0.39 -12.33
N MET A 223 3.30 0.57 -11.04
CA MET A 223 2.70 1.82 -10.53
C MET A 223 3.64 3.02 -10.68
N LYS A 224 4.94 2.84 -10.40
CA LYS A 224 5.94 3.89 -10.61
C LYS A 224 6.04 4.29 -12.08
N ARG A 225 6.11 3.30 -12.97
CA ARG A 225 6.13 3.52 -14.42
C ARG A 225 4.87 4.26 -14.89
N GLY A 226 3.69 3.86 -14.40
CA GLY A 226 2.41 4.50 -14.72
C GLY A 226 2.44 6.00 -14.44
N ARG A 227 2.82 6.40 -13.22
CA ARG A 227 2.88 7.83 -12.83
C ARG A 227 3.91 8.65 -13.62
N ILE A 228 5.02 8.04 -14.04
CA ILE A 228 6.02 8.71 -14.89
C ILE A 228 5.44 8.96 -16.29
N LEU A 229 4.73 7.98 -16.84
CA LEU A 229 4.20 8.04 -18.21
C LEU A 229 2.90 8.82 -18.32
N GLU A 230 2.16 9.00 -17.24
CA GLU A 230 0.84 9.65 -17.19
C GLU A 230 0.81 10.99 -17.94
N LEU A 231 1.75 11.90 -17.65
CA LEU A 231 1.85 13.20 -18.33
C LEU A 231 2.16 13.08 -19.82
N SER A 232 2.93 12.07 -20.23
CA SER A 232 3.27 11.84 -21.63
C SER A 232 2.08 11.26 -22.40
N VAL A 233 1.35 10.35 -21.76
CA VAL A 233 0.13 9.73 -22.30
C VAL A 233 -0.99 10.76 -22.42
N GLN A 234 -1.20 11.61 -21.41
CA GLN A 234 -2.19 12.70 -21.47
C GLN A 234 -1.91 13.65 -22.64
N LYS A 235 -0.64 14.03 -22.87
CA LYS A 235 -0.25 14.86 -24.03
C LYS A 235 -0.53 14.15 -25.35
N ALA A 236 -0.13 12.88 -25.48
CA ALA A 236 -0.38 12.11 -26.69
C ALA A 236 -1.90 11.92 -26.94
N TYR A 237 -2.66 11.68 -25.87
CA TYR A 237 -4.11 11.53 -25.92
C TYR A 237 -4.79 12.84 -26.30
N SER A 238 -4.41 13.99 -25.71
CA SER A 238 -5.01 15.29 -26.07
C SER A 238 -4.73 15.68 -27.51
N LEU A 239 -3.50 15.43 -28.00
CA LEU A 239 -3.15 15.57 -29.42
C LEU A 239 -3.99 14.67 -30.34
N PHE A 240 -4.34 13.47 -29.89
CA PHE A 240 -5.13 12.50 -30.65
C PHE A 240 -6.64 12.81 -30.60
N CYS A 241 -7.18 13.15 -29.43
CA CYS A 241 -8.60 13.37 -29.17
C CYS A 241 -9.10 14.78 -29.48
N SER A 242 -8.21 15.74 -29.79
CA SER A 242 -8.59 17.05 -30.35
C SER A 242 -9.41 16.96 -31.67
N ARG A 243 -9.58 15.74 -32.22
CA ARG A 243 -10.43 15.46 -33.37
C ARG A 243 -11.85 14.98 -33.04
N THR A 244 -12.17 14.58 -31.81
CA THR A 244 -13.53 14.05 -31.52
C THR A 244 -13.84 13.98 -30.02
N MET A 245 -14.90 14.70 -29.65
CA MET A 245 -15.98 14.32 -28.72
C MET A 245 -16.18 15.19 -27.45
N LEU A 246 -17.44 15.61 -27.30
CA LEU A 246 -18.09 16.22 -26.12
C LEU A 246 -18.27 15.15 -25.03
N MET A 247 -17.96 15.48 -23.77
CA MET A 247 -18.26 14.62 -22.61
C MET A 247 -19.65 14.91 -22.03
N PRO A 248 -20.39 13.89 -21.55
CA PRO A 248 -21.63 14.09 -20.81
C PRO A 248 -21.39 14.38 -19.32
N ASP A 249 -22.36 15.07 -18.72
CA ASP A 249 -22.36 15.56 -17.35
C ASP A 249 -22.35 14.46 -16.26
N ILE A 250 -21.74 14.77 -15.12
CA ILE A 250 -21.61 13.90 -13.94
C ILE A 250 -22.93 13.90 -13.15
N GLU A 251 -23.48 12.70 -12.90
CA GLU A 251 -24.78 12.50 -12.24
C GLU A 251 -24.71 12.57 -10.69
N PRO A 252 -25.79 13.04 -10.00
CA PRO A 252 -25.73 13.51 -8.61
C PRO A 252 -25.89 12.44 -7.50
N TRP A 253 -26.01 11.14 -7.81
CA TRP A 253 -26.31 10.10 -6.82
C TRP A 253 -25.09 9.46 -6.14
N MET A 254 -23.88 9.96 -6.42
CA MET A 254 -22.61 9.34 -6.03
C MET A 254 -22.06 9.81 -4.67
N VAL A 255 -22.88 9.73 -3.61
CA VAL A 255 -22.50 10.21 -2.25
C VAL A 255 -21.60 9.21 -1.50
N SER A 256 -21.64 7.92 -1.87
CA SER A 256 -20.84 6.84 -1.25
C SER A 256 -19.65 6.35 -2.09
N VAL A 257 -19.59 6.74 -3.38
CA VAL A 257 -18.54 6.34 -4.32
C VAL A 257 -17.86 7.61 -4.81
N TYR A 258 -16.58 7.78 -4.50
CA TYR A 258 -15.79 8.91 -5.01
C TYR A 258 -15.11 8.50 -6.33
N GLN A 259 -15.43 9.21 -7.39
CA GLN A 259 -14.81 9.08 -8.70
C GLN A 259 -14.10 10.38 -9.07
N PHE A 260 -12.85 10.27 -9.51
CA PHE A 260 -12.14 11.35 -10.18
C PHE A 260 -11.78 10.88 -11.58
N PRO A 261 -12.26 11.56 -12.63
CA PRO A 261 -11.83 11.29 -13.99
C PRO A 261 -10.37 11.79 -14.18
N ASP A 262 -9.56 10.98 -14.87
CA ASP A 262 -8.14 11.30 -15.15
C ASP A 262 -7.95 12.41 -16.22
N ASN A 263 -9.05 12.89 -16.81
CA ASN A 263 -9.07 13.99 -17.76
C ASN A 263 -9.73 15.23 -17.13
N GLN A 264 -8.91 16.15 -16.62
CA GLN A 264 -9.23 17.57 -16.46
C GLN A 264 -8.05 18.41 -16.95
#